data_AF-A0A846YEV2-F1
#
_entry.id   AF-A0A846YEV2-F1
#
_cell.length_a   1.000
_cell.length_b   1.000
_cell.length_c   1.000
_cell.angle_alpha   90.00
_cell.angle_beta   90.00
_cell.angle_gamma   90.00
#
_symmetry.space_group_name_H-M   'P 1'
#
loop_
_entity.id
_entity.type
_entity.pdbx_description
1 polymer ?
#
loop_
_entity_poly.entity_id
_entity_poly.type
_entity_poly.pdbx_seq_one_letter_code
_entity_poly.pdbx_strand_id
1 'polypeptide(L)'
;MSTEWPVAKLATPSDDTDPVSNLAELMLNGNGVSMSYMINAVISYVTGFDPIGTVTNYASGDWSTLYQSAQAIRNMAGYNSAYEGSIDSAAAHFAASWTGNAADDARAFFTTLGDSLTGQIDPMNEMAGKIEEFALNSYEMANGIAAALQGLGDLAIVFLVNQAAARLPTPAAAVFQSVAAAIAAVMAVKSVQVVSAFGNWYSGAMALLSYLESGEDYKIDIPELPEKTYDHPGVS
;
A
#
# COMPACT_ATOMS: atom_id res chain seq x y z
N MET A 1 19.53 -20.07 25.08
CA MET A 1 18.80 -19.17 24.17
C MET A 1 18.11 -20.03 23.14
N SER A 2 16.82 -19.82 22.90
CA SER A 2 16.08 -20.55 21.86
C SER A 2 16.61 -20.11 20.51
N THR A 3 17.41 -20.96 19.85
CA THR A 3 17.81 -20.78 18.46
C THR A 3 16.61 -21.16 17.59
N GLU A 4 15.70 -20.22 17.39
CA GLU A 4 14.78 -20.35 16.26
C GLU A 4 15.61 -20.39 14.98
N TRP A 5 15.41 -21.42 14.17
CA TRP A 5 16.11 -21.55 12.90
C TRP A 5 15.76 -20.36 12.00
N PRO A 6 16.73 -19.75 11.29
CA PRO A 6 16.46 -18.58 10.42
C PRO A 6 15.30 -18.82 9.44
N VAL A 7 15.22 -20.03 8.88
CA VAL A 7 14.13 -20.45 7.98
C VAL A 7 12.73 -20.33 8.59
N ALA A 8 12.60 -20.42 9.92
CA ALA A 8 11.31 -20.25 10.60
C ALA A 8 10.77 -18.82 10.51
N LYS A 9 11.63 -17.84 10.17
CA LYS A 9 11.21 -16.45 9.91
C LYS A 9 10.62 -16.24 8.52
N LEU A 10 10.87 -17.16 7.59
CA LEU A 10 10.29 -17.14 6.24
C LEU A 10 8.89 -17.78 6.28
N ALA A 11 7.95 -17.11 6.95
CA ALA A 11 6.56 -17.50 6.97
C ALA A 11 5.81 -16.88 5.78
N THR A 12 4.79 -17.59 5.28
CA THR A 12 3.82 -17.01 4.34
C THR A 12 3.10 -15.85 5.03
N PRO A 13 3.03 -14.65 4.42
CA PRO A 13 2.22 -13.57 4.93
C PRO A 13 0.76 -14.00 5.13
N SER A 14 0.10 -13.50 6.16
CA SER A 14 -1.28 -13.88 6.46
C SER A 14 -2.27 -13.23 5.48
N ASP A 15 -3.21 -14.02 4.94
CA ASP A 15 -4.31 -13.56 4.08
C ASP A 15 -5.46 -12.87 4.84
N ASP A 16 -5.41 -12.83 6.18
CA ASP A 16 -6.57 -12.57 7.05
C ASP A 16 -6.98 -11.08 7.17
N THR A 17 -6.31 -10.20 6.43
CA THR A 17 -6.77 -8.85 6.18
C THR A 17 -7.30 -8.81 4.76
N ASP A 18 -8.59 -9.07 4.60
CA ASP A 18 -9.33 -8.57 3.46
C ASP A 18 -9.72 -7.11 3.78
N PRO A 19 -8.94 -6.12 3.33
CA PRO A 19 -9.27 -4.74 3.61
C PRO A 19 -10.47 -4.30 2.76
N VAL A 20 -10.92 -5.05 1.76
CA VAL A 20 -11.86 -4.48 0.80
C VAL A 20 -13.27 -4.39 1.39
N SER A 21 -13.79 -3.18 1.50
CA SER A 21 -15.18 -2.94 1.90
C SER A 21 -16.14 -3.59 0.90
N ASN A 22 -17.14 -4.32 1.40
CA ASN A 22 -18.25 -4.91 0.63
C ASN A 22 -18.89 -3.93 -0.38
N LEU A 23 -18.81 -2.61 -0.15
CA LEU A 23 -19.34 -1.60 -1.07
C LEU A 23 -18.43 -1.35 -2.29
N ALA A 24 -17.12 -1.37 -2.10
CA ALA A 24 -16.14 -1.32 -3.20
C ALA A 24 -16.26 -2.60 -4.04
N GLU A 25 -16.38 -3.74 -3.38
CA GLU A 25 -16.63 -5.03 -4.04
C GLU A 25 -17.99 -5.06 -4.77
N LEU A 26 -19.05 -4.49 -4.19
CA LEU A 26 -20.37 -4.37 -4.84
C LEU A 26 -20.38 -3.45 -6.07
N MET A 27 -19.58 -2.38 -6.05
CA MET A 27 -19.42 -1.49 -7.21
C MET A 27 -18.52 -2.11 -8.29
N LEU A 28 -17.49 -2.85 -7.90
CA LEU A 28 -16.57 -3.55 -8.80
C LEU A 28 -17.20 -4.80 -9.46
N ASN A 29 -18.02 -5.56 -8.73
CA ASN A 29 -18.64 -6.81 -9.22
C ASN A 29 -19.91 -6.61 -10.07
N GLY A 30 -20.22 -5.38 -10.51
CA GLY A 30 -21.20 -5.16 -11.58
C GLY A 30 -22.68 -5.47 -11.24
N ASN A 31 -23.01 -5.83 -10.00
CA ASN A 31 -24.40 -6.13 -9.60
C ASN A 31 -25.25 -4.87 -9.31
N GLY A 32 -24.63 -3.70 -9.18
CA GLY A 32 -25.30 -2.39 -8.99
C GLY A 32 -25.54 -1.58 -10.29
N VAL A 33 -25.20 -2.13 -11.45
CA VAL A 33 -24.99 -1.37 -12.69
C VAL A 33 -26.20 -0.55 -13.13
N SER A 34 -27.45 -0.94 -12.86
CA SER A 34 -28.61 -0.15 -13.32
C SER A 34 -28.77 1.20 -12.59
N MET A 35 -28.81 1.19 -11.26
CA MET A 35 -29.09 2.41 -10.48
C MET A 35 -27.80 3.21 -10.21
N SER A 36 -26.69 2.52 -10.01
CA SER A 36 -25.38 3.16 -9.86
C SER A 36 -24.96 3.86 -11.16
N TYR A 37 -25.26 3.30 -12.34
CA TYR A 37 -25.00 3.97 -13.62
C TYR A 37 -25.86 5.22 -13.81
N MET A 38 -27.15 5.18 -13.46
CA MET A 38 -28.02 6.36 -13.53
C MET A 38 -27.57 7.46 -12.57
N ILE A 39 -27.19 7.10 -11.33
CA ILE A 39 -26.65 8.02 -10.34
C ILE A 39 -25.33 8.62 -10.84
N ASN A 40 -24.43 7.79 -11.38
CA ASN A 40 -23.18 8.23 -11.97
C ASN A 40 -23.39 9.19 -13.14
N ALA A 41 -24.38 8.92 -14.00
CA ALA A 41 -24.75 9.81 -15.09
C ALA A 41 -25.27 11.17 -14.60
N VAL A 42 -26.04 11.21 -13.50
CA VAL A 42 -26.50 12.47 -12.90
C VAL A 42 -25.34 13.24 -12.27
N ILE A 43 -24.48 12.55 -11.52
CA ILE A 43 -23.29 13.18 -10.92
C ILE A 43 -22.39 13.73 -12.03
N SER A 44 -22.10 12.93 -13.06
CA SER A 44 -21.30 13.34 -14.22
C SER A 44 -21.94 14.51 -14.97
N TYR A 45 -23.26 14.51 -15.16
CA TYR A 45 -23.96 15.62 -15.78
C TYR A 45 -23.87 16.91 -14.97
N VAL A 46 -24.00 16.84 -13.64
CA VAL A 46 -24.00 18.03 -12.78
C VAL A 46 -22.59 18.54 -12.49
N THR A 47 -21.63 17.65 -12.28
CA THR A 47 -20.30 18.00 -11.77
C THR A 47 -19.18 17.78 -12.79
N GLY A 48 -19.47 17.18 -13.95
CA GLY A 48 -18.46 16.84 -14.96
C GLY A 48 -17.49 15.72 -14.55
N PHE A 49 -17.75 15.04 -13.43
CA PHE A 49 -16.86 14.04 -12.85
C PHE A 49 -17.48 12.65 -12.99
N ASP A 50 -16.70 11.66 -13.44
CA ASP A 50 -17.10 10.25 -13.51
C ASP A 50 -16.51 9.47 -12.32
N PRO A 51 -17.21 9.45 -11.17
CA PRO A 51 -16.71 8.78 -9.99
C PRO A 51 -16.56 7.27 -10.15
N ILE A 52 -17.51 6.60 -10.81
CA ILE A 52 -17.44 5.15 -10.98
C ILE A 52 -16.27 4.78 -11.89
N GLY A 53 -16.07 5.49 -13.00
CA GLY A 53 -14.92 5.28 -13.87
C GLY A 53 -13.60 5.52 -13.13
N THR A 54 -13.53 6.57 -12.30
CA THR A 54 -12.31 6.89 -11.53
C THR A 54 -11.99 5.81 -10.48
N VAL A 55 -12.98 5.36 -9.70
CA VAL A 55 -12.78 4.27 -8.72
C VAL A 55 -12.41 2.96 -9.41
N THR A 56 -13.11 2.60 -10.49
CA THR A 56 -12.87 1.34 -11.21
C THR A 56 -11.49 1.32 -11.86
N ASN A 57 -10.96 2.46 -12.31
CA ASN A 57 -9.65 2.53 -12.97
C ASN A 57 -8.48 2.67 -12.00
N TYR A 58 -8.67 3.32 -10.84
CA TYR A 58 -7.56 3.71 -9.94
C TYR A 58 -7.60 3.07 -8.55
N ALA A 59 -8.78 2.69 -8.05
CA ALA A 59 -8.92 2.07 -6.73
C ALA A 59 -8.97 0.53 -6.77
N SER A 60 -8.96 -0.08 -7.97
CA SER A 60 -9.00 -1.53 -8.18
C SER A 60 -7.66 -2.24 -7.95
N GLY A 61 -6.68 -1.58 -7.32
CA GLY A 61 -5.40 -2.20 -6.99
C GLY A 61 -5.55 -3.26 -5.89
N ASP A 62 -4.75 -4.33 -5.97
CA ASP A 62 -4.67 -5.33 -4.92
C ASP A 62 -3.79 -4.83 -3.77
N TRP A 63 -4.37 -3.94 -2.95
CA TRP A 63 -3.69 -3.33 -1.80
C TRP A 63 -3.32 -4.37 -0.74
N SER A 64 -4.05 -5.49 -0.68
CA SER A 64 -3.74 -6.62 0.18
C SER A 64 -2.42 -7.27 -0.24
N THR A 65 -2.24 -7.55 -1.54
CA THR A 65 -0.96 -8.06 -2.07
C THR A 65 0.21 -7.10 -1.82
N LEU A 66 -0.01 -5.78 -1.94
CA LEU A 66 1.00 -4.77 -1.56
C LEU A 66 1.36 -4.86 -0.08
N TYR A 67 0.37 -4.96 0.81
CA TYR A 67 0.60 -5.15 2.25
C TYR A 67 1.35 -6.46 2.55
N GLN A 68 0.98 -7.56 1.87
CA GLN A 68 1.68 -8.84 1.98
C GLN A 68 3.14 -8.76 1.53
N SER A 69 3.44 -7.97 0.49
CA SER A 69 4.82 -7.75 0.05
C SER A 69 5.67 -7.06 1.13
N ALA A 70 5.11 -6.09 1.85
CA ALA A 70 5.78 -5.45 2.99
C ALA A 70 6.08 -6.47 4.11
N GLN A 71 5.11 -7.34 4.44
CA GLN A 71 5.32 -8.41 5.42
C GLN A 71 6.41 -9.40 4.98
N ALA A 72 6.44 -9.79 3.70
CA ALA A 72 7.48 -10.66 3.16
C ALA A 72 8.88 -10.04 3.30
N ILE A 73 9.01 -8.73 3.07
CA ILE A 73 10.27 -7.99 3.26
C ILE A 73 10.68 -8.00 4.75
N ARG A 74 9.74 -7.79 5.69
CA ARG A 74 10.03 -7.88 7.14
C ARG A 74 10.45 -9.29 7.56
N ASN A 75 9.81 -10.32 7.00
CA ASN A 75 10.19 -11.71 7.25
C ASN A 75 11.62 -11.99 6.76
N MET A 76 12.01 -11.41 5.63
CA MET A 76 13.37 -11.49 5.11
C MET A 76 14.38 -10.73 5.99
N ALA A 77 14.03 -9.54 6.50
CA ALA A 77 14.87 -8.83 7.48
C ALA A 77 15.04 -9.64 8.77
N GLY A 78 13.96 -10.28 9.24
CA GLY A 78 13.98 -11.20 10.39
C GLY A 78 14.85 -12.43 10.15
N TYR A 79 14.82 -12.97 8.92
CA TYR A 79 15.73 -14.04 8.50
C TYR A 79 17.20 -13.61 8.59
N ASN A 80 17.55 -12.44 8.03
CA ASN A 80 18.92 -11.93 8.07
C ASN A 80 19.44 -11.78 9.51
N SER A 81 18.61 -11.23 10.40
CA SER A 81 18.94 -11.12 11.83
C SER A 81 19.17 -12.49 12.49
N ALA A 82 18.29 -13.46 12.23
CA ALA A 82 18.45 -14.80 12.79
C ALA A 82 19.66 -15.54 12.21
N TYR A 83 20.00 -15.29 10.95
CA TYR A 83 21.12 -15.92 10.28
C TYR A 83 22.46 -15.37 10.78
N GLU A 84 22.58 -14.06 10.97
CA GLU A 84 23.72 -13.44 11.63
C GLU A 84 23.92 -14.01 13.04
N GLY A 85 22.88 -14.08 13.87
CA GLY A 85 22.99 -14.65 15.21
C GLY A 85 23.40 -16.13 15.20
N SER A 86 23.06 -16.87 14.13
CA SER A 86 23.51 -18.25 13.94
C SER A 86 24.99 -18.33 13.56
N ILE A 87 25.49 -17.42 12.73
CA ILE A 87 26.91 -17.28 12.38
C ILE A 87 27.72 -16.96 13.63
N ASP A 88 27.29 -16.00 14.42
CA ASP A 88 27.95 -15.58 15.67
C ASP A 88 28.01 -16.72 16.69
N SER A 89 26.89 -17.42 16.89
CA SER A 89 26.84 -18.58 17.78
C SER A 89 27.78 -19.70 17.31
N ALA A 90 27.88 -19.93 16.01
CA ALA A 90 28.77 -20.92 15.45
C ALA A 90 30.23 -20.50 15.64
N ALA A 91 30.59 -19.27 15.24
CA ALA A 91 31.93 -18.71 15.40
C ALA A 91 32.42 -18.80 16.85
N ALA A 92 31.56 -18.46 17.82
CA ALA A 92 31.86 -18.58 19.25
C ALA A 92 32.15 -20.03 19.69
N HIS A 93 31.46 -21.02 19.12
CA HIS A 93 31.63 -22.43 19.47
C HIS A 93 33.03 -22.97 19.12
N PHE A 94 33.59 -22.54 17.98
CA PHE A 94 34.89 -23.02 17.51
C PHE A 94 36.04 -22.10 17.91
N ALA A 95 35.75 -20.89 18.43
CA ALA A 95 36.74 -19.85 18.68
C ALA A 95 37.91 -20.29 19.55
N ALA A 96 37.65 -21.15 20.55
CA ALA A 96 38.67 -21.62 21.50
C ALA A 96 39.47 -22.83 21.01
N SER A 97 38.91 -23.65 20.11
CA SER A 97 39.51 -24.91 19.66
C SER A 97 40.17 -24.83 18.29
N TRP A 98 39.82 -23.83 17.48
CA TRP A 98 40.35 -23.66 16.13
C TRP A 98 41.12 -22.35 16.03
N THR A 99 42.44 -22.44 15.87
CA THR A 99 43.37 -21.30 15.84
C THR A 99 44.34 -21.39 14.66
N GLY A 100 44.98 -20.28 14.31
CA GLY A 100 45.92 -20.16 13.19
C GLY A 100 45.31 -19.45 11.99
N ASN A 101 46.12 -19.22 10.94
CA ASN A 101 45.75 -18.37 9.81
C ASN A 101 44.39 -18.72 9.17
N ALA A 102 44.11 -20.02 8.99
CA ALA A 102 42.84 -20.46 8.42
C ALA A 102 41.62 -20.09 9.29
N ALA A 103 41.79 -20.13 10.61
CA ALA A 103 40.74 -19.74 11.55
C ALA A 103 40.55 -18.21 11.55
N ASP A 104 41.63 -17.44 11.43
CA ASP A 104 41.56 -15.97 11.37
C ASP A 104 40.90 -15.49 10.07
N ASP A 105 41.26 -16.09 8.92
CA ASP A 105 40.63 -15.79 7.63
C ASP A 105 39.13 -16.15 7.63
N ALA A 106 38.76 -17.28 8.23
CA ALA A 106 37.35 -17.68 8.37
C ALA A 106 36.57 -16.71 9.26
N ARG A 107 37.14 -16.29 10.40
CA ARG A 107 36.51 -15.29 11.28
C ARG A 107 36.29 -13.98 10.53
N ALA A 108 37.31 -13.49 9.82
CA ALA A 108 37.19 -12.25 9.05
C ALA A 108 36.06 -12.34 8.01
N PHE A 109 35.99 -13.44 7.25
CA PHE A 109 34.92 -13.68 6.28
C PHE A 109 33.53 -13.68 6.93
N PHE A 110 33.35 -14.44 8.01
CA PHE A 110 32.05 -14.56 8.67
C PHE A 110 31.63 -13.27 9.38
N THR A 111 32.57 -12.50 9.93
CA THR A 111 32.29 -11.15 10.45
C THR A 111 31.82 -10.23 9.33
N THR A 112 32.50 -10.18 8.19
CA THR A 112 32.05 -9.37 7.04
C THR A 112 30.68 -9.82 6.53
N LEU A 113 30.41 -11.14 6.49
CA LEU A 113 29.10 -11.66 6.11
C LEU A 113 28.01 -11.24 7.12
N GLY A 114 28.27 -11.35 8.42
CA GLY A 114 27.35 -10.90 9.48
C GLY A 114 27.07 -9.41 9.41
N ASP A 115 28.11 -8.58 9.24
CA ASP A 115 28.00 -7.14 9.08
C ASP A 115 27.15 -6.78 7.86
N SER A 116 27.37 -7.45 6.72
CA SER A 116 26.53 -7.27 5.53
C SER A 116 25.08 -7.62 5.82
N LEU A 117 24.78 -8.79 6.41
CA LEU A 117 23.41 -9.21 6.73
C LEU A 117 22.70 -8.21 7.65
N THR A 118 23.39 -7.74 8.68
CA THR A 118 22.86 -6.77 9.65
C THR A 118 22.60 -5.42 8.99
N GLY A 119 23.51 -4.95 8.12
CA GLY A 119 23.33 -3.70 7.40
C GLY A 119 22.15 -3.70 6.42
N GLN A 120 21.63 -4.87 6.02
CA GLN A 120 20.42 -4.96 5.18
C GLN A 120 19.11 -4.83 5.98
N ILE A 121 19.12 -5.07 7.30
CA ILE A 121 17.90 -5.16 8.12
C ILE A 121 17.13 -3.84 8.16
N ASP A 122 17.81 -2.74 8.48
CA ASP A 122 17.17 -1.44 8.64
C ASP A 122 16.57 -0.93 7.31
N PRO A 123 17.31 -0.94 6.17
CA PRO A 123 16.73 -0.53 4.90
C PRO A 123 15.55 -1.39 4.45
N MET A 124 15.59 -2.71 4.69
CA MET A 124 14.45 -3.60 4.41
C MET A 124 13.23 -3.25 5.25
N ASN A 125 13.42 -2.97 6.55
CA ASN A 125 12.33 -2.56 7.43
C ASN A 125 11.75 -1.18 7.06
N GLU A 126 12.59 -0.25 6.62
CA GLU A 126 12.16 1.06 6.15
C GLU A 126 11.32 0.94 4.87
N MET A 127 11.81 0.17 3.89
CA MET A 127 11.10 -0.12 2.64
C MET A 127 9.75 -0.80 2.92
N ALA A 128 9.72 -1.81 3.79
CA ALA A 128 8.48 -2.46 4.20
C ALA A 128 7.51 -1.47 4.85
N GLY A 129 8.00 -0.59 5.74
CA GLY A 129 7.20 0.44 6.38
C GLY A 129 6.56 1.41 5.37
N LYS A 130 7.30 1.81 4.33
CA LYS A 130 6.78 2.70 3.28
C LYS A 130 5.72 2.04 2.40
N ILE A 131 5.90 0.77 2.06
CA ILE A 131 4.92 -0.01 1.31
C ILE A 131 3.64 -0.21 2.15
N GLU A 132 3.79 -0.51 3.44
CA GLU A 132 2.68 -0.67 4.38
C GLU A 132 1.89 0.64 4.58
N GLU A 133 2.59 1.76 4.80
CA GLU A 133 1.99 3.10 4.89
C GLU A 133 1.18 3.44 3.63
N PHE A 134 1.74 3.15 2.45
CA PHE A 134 1.04 3.36 1.19
C PHE A 134 -0.19 2.47 1.02
N ALA A 135 -0.10 1.18 1.38
CA ALA A 135 -1.23 0.26 1.31
C ALA A 135 -2.39 0.70 2.22
N LEU A 136 -2.09 1.12 3.46
CA LEU A 136 -3.08 1.65 4.40
C LEU A 136 -3.71 2.95 3.89
N ASN A 137 -2.91 3.89 3.40
CA ASN A 137 -3.41 5.15 2.83
C ASN A 137 -4.31 4.90 1.60
N SER A 138 -3.96 3.91 0.77
CA SER A 138 -4.76 3.51 -0.40
C SER A 138 -6.12 2.93 0.02
N TYR A 139 -6.13 2.12 1.08
CA TYR A 139 -7.35 1.59 1.66
C TYR A 139 -8.25 2.70 2.25
N GLU A 140 -7.70 3.60 3.05
CA GLU A 140 -8.44 4.74 3.61
C GLU A 140 -8.99 5.65 2.51
N MET A 141 -8.21 5.89 1.46
CA MET A 141 -8.66 6.62 0.27
C MET A 141 -9.88 5.92 -0.37
N ALA A 142 -9.78 4.61 -0.63
CA ALA A 142 -10.87 3.85 -1.25
C ALA A 142 -12.17 3.95 -0.43
N ASN A 143 -12.08 3.82 0.89
CA ASN A 143 -13.23 4.01 1.79
C ASN A 143 -13.77 5.44 1.78
N GLY A 144 -12.88 6.44 1.82
CA GLY A 144 -13.26 7.85 1.75
C GLY A 144 -14.00 8.19 0.46
N ILE A 145 -13.53 7.66 -0.67
CA ILE A 145 -14.19 7.81 -1.97
C ILE A 145 -15.55 7.11 -1.93
N ALA A 146 -15.61 5.85 -1.51
CA ALA A 146 -16.86 5.09 -1.45
C ALA A 146 -17.94 5.81 -0.61
N ALA A 147 -17.56 6.35 0.55
CA ALA A 147 -18.43 7.17 1.39
C ALA A 147 -18.88 8.47 0.69
N ALA A 148 -17.96 9.14 -0.02
CA ALA A 148 -18.29 10.33 -0.79
C ALA A 148 -19.24 10.02 -1.95
N LEU A 149 -19.08 8.88 -2.62
CA LEU A 149 -19.98 8.43 -3.70
C LEU A 149 -21.36 8.12 -3.18
N GLN A 150 -21.48 7.45 -2.04
CA GLN A 150 -22.76 7.21 -1.38
C GLN A 150 -23.47 8.54 -1.08
N GLY A 151 -22.75 9.51 -0.51
CA GLY A 151 -23.31 10.84 -0.26
C GLY A 151 -23.70 11.61 -1.52
N LEU A 152 -22.92 11.50 -2.61
CA LEU A 152 -23.28 12.06 -3.91
C LEU A 152 -24.52 11.38 -4.51
N GLY A 153 -24.66 10.07 -4.34
CA GLY A 153 -25.83 9.31 -4.77
C GLY A 153 -27.11 9.75 -4.06
N ASP A 154 -27.07 9.92 -2.74
CA ASP A 154 -28.20 10.43 -1.97
C ASP A 154 -28.59 11.84 -2.43
N LEU A 155 -27.61 12.73 -2.63
CA LEU A 155 -27.86 14.08 -3.15
C LEU A 155 -28.43 14.05 -4.58
N ALA A 156 -27.97 13.16 -5.44
CA ALA A 156 -28.46 13.00 -6.80
C ALA A 156 -29.95 12.58 -6.81
N ILE A 157 -30.35 11.68 -5.92
CA ILE A 157 -31.76 11.28 -5.77
C ILE A 157 -32.62 12.49 -5.35
N VAL A 158 -32.18 13.24 -4.33
CA VAL A 158 -32.91 14.43 -3.86
C VAL A 158 -32.96 15.50 -4.94
N PHE A 159 -31.89 15.68 -5.72
CA PHE A 159 -31.85 16.57 -6.86
C PHE A 159 -32.89 16.21 -7.92
N LEU A 160 -32.97 14.93 -8.32
CA LEU A 160 -33.94 14.45 -9.30
C LEU A 160 -35.39 14.65 -8.85
N VAL A 161 -35.68 14.38 -7.57
CA VAL A 161 -37.01 14.60 -6.99
C VAL A 161 -37.39 16.08 -7.03
N ASN A 162 -36.48 16.99 -6.66
CA ASN A 162 -36.74 18.43 -6.69
C ASN A 162 -36.89 18.95 -8.13
N GLN A 163 -36.10 18.45 -9.08
CA GLN A 163 -36.24 18.78 -10.50
C GLN A 163 -37.58 18.31 -11.07
N ALA A 164 -38.05 17.12 -10.69
CA ALA A 164 -39.36 16.62 -11.09
C ALA A 164 -40.49 17.48 -10.50
N ALA A 165 -40.39 17.84 -9.21
CA ALA A 165 -41.36 18.71 -8.54
C ALA A 165 -41.40 20.13 -9.13
N ALA A 166 -40.26 20.67 -9.54
CA ALA A 166 -40.16 21.98 -10.20
C ALA A 166 -40.85 22.04 -11.56
N ARG A 167 -41.08 20.89 -12.22
CA ARG A 167 -41.80 20.80 -13.50
C ARG A 167 -43.32 20.75 -13.33
N LEU A 168 -43.82 20.58 -12.11
CA LEU A 168 -45.26 20.61 -11.85
C LEU A 168 -45.75 22.07 -11.90
N PRO A 169 -46.94 22.35 -12.45
CA PRO A 169 -47.52 23.69 -12.54
C PRO A 169 -48.06 24.16 -11.18
N THR A 170 -47.17 24.28 -10.19
CA THR A 170 -47.48 24.71 -8.83
C THR A 170 -46.81 26.05 -8.52
N PRO A 171 -47.39 26.90 -7.65
CA PRO A 171 -46.75 28.14 -7.20
C PRO A 171 -45.39 27.90 -6.53
N ALA A 172 -45.15 26.69 -6.01
CA ALA A 172 -43.91 26.28 -5.38
C ALA A 172 -42.81 25.85 -6.36
N ALA A 173 -43.06 25.82 -7.68
CA ALA A 173 -42.09 25.38 -8.69
C ALA A 173 -40.74 26.12 -8.60
N ALA A 174 -40.78 27.44 -8.40
CA ALA A 174 -39.57 28.26 -8.24
C ALA A 174 -38.76 27.88 -7.00
N VAL A 175 -39.44 27.49 -5.90
CA VAL A 175 -38.77 27.03 -4.67
C VAL A 175 -38.03 25.72 -4.94
N PHE A 176 -38.70 24.74 -5.56
CA PHE A 176 -38.07 23.46 -5.90
C PHE A 176 -36.88 23.62 -6.84
N GLN A 177 -36.94 24.56 -7.80
CA GLN A 177 -35.82 24.86 -8.69
C GLN A 177 -34.63 25.46 -7.94
N SER A 178 -34.88 26.36 -6.98
CA SER A 178 -33.82 26.95 -6.14
C SER A 178 -33.14 25.90 -5.24
N VAL A 179 -33.92 24.98 -4.67
CA VAL A 179 -33.40 23.85 -3.89
C VAL A 179 -32.57 22.90 -4.76
N ALA A 180 -33.04 22.57 -5.96
CA ALA A 180 -32.27 21.76 -6.90
C ALA A 180 -30.93 22.42 -7.27
N ALA A 181 -30.90 23.73 -7.51
CA ALA A 181 -29.67 24.47 -7.77
C ALA A 181 -28.70 24.44 -6.57
N ALA A 182 -29.21 24.58 -5.35
CA ALA A 182 -28.40 24.48 -4.13
C ALA A 182 -27.80 23.07 -3.95
N ILE A 183 -28.58 22.02 -4.20
CA ILE A 183 -28.09 20.63 -4.15
C ILE A 183 -27.01 20.41 -5.21
N ALA A 184 -27.20 20.91 -6.44
CA ALA A 184 -26.21 20.84 -7.49
C ALA A 184 -24.88 21.49 -7.09
N ALA A 185 -24.91 22.64 -6.42
CA ALA A 185 -23.71 23.28 -5.90
C ALA A 185 -23.01 22.44 -4.83
N VAL A 186 -23.75 21.81 -3.91
CA VAL A 186 -23.17 20.90 -2.90
C VAL A 186 -22.55 19.67 -3.55
N MET A 187 -23.20 19.09 -4.56
CA MET A 187 -22.64 17.97 -5.32
C MET A 187 -21.33 18.36 -5.99
N ALA A 188 -21.25 19.54 -6.61
CA ALA A 188 -20.00 20.03 -7.21
C ALA A 188 -18.85 20.14 -6.20
N VAL A 189 -19.11 20.70 -5.00
CA VAL A 189 -18.10 20.79 -3.94
C VAL A 189 -17.62 19.40 -3.48
N LYS A 190 -18.54 18.44 -3.30
CA LYS A 190 -18.19 17.07 -2.91
C LYS A 190 -17.39 16.35 -3.99
N SER A 191 -17.72 16.54 -5.27
CA SER A 191 -16.94 15.98 -6.38
C SER A 191 -15.51 16.52 -6.39
N VAL A 192 -15.30 17.81 -6.10
CA VAL A 192 -13.95 18.38 -5.95
C VAL A 192 -13.19 17.71 -4.80
N GLN A 193 -13.83 17.45 -3.66
CA GLN A 193 -13.20 16.75 -2.54
C GLN A 193 -12.72 15.34 -2.93
N VAL A 194 -13.52 14.60 -3.71
CA VAL A 194 -13.14 13.28 -4.23
C VAL A 194 -11.92 13.39 -5.15
N VAL A 195 -11.94 14.34 -6.09
CA VAL A 195 -10.81 14.56 -7.02
C VAL A 195 -9.54 14.96 -6.25
N SER A 196 -9.64 15.80 -5.22
CA SER A 196 -8.51 16.17 -4.37
C SER A 196 -7.95 14.99 -3.58
N ALA A 197 -8.80 14.09 -3.08
CA ALA A 197 -8.37 12.87 -2.40
C ALA A 197 -7.55 11.97 -3.34
N PHE A 198 -8.01 11.78 -4.59
CA PHE A 198 -7.25 11.07 -5.61
C PHE A 198 -5.92 11.75 -5.94
N GLY A 199 -5.91 13.08 -6.04
CA GLY A 199 -4.68 13.83 -6.30
C GLY A 199 -3.63 13.61 -5.21
N ASN A 200 -4.03 13.67 -3.94
CA ASN A 200 -3.15 13.41 -2.81
C ASN A 200 -2.62 11.98 -2.80
N TRP A 201 -3.48 11.00 -3.07
CA TRP A 201 -3.07 9.60 -3.16
C TRP A 201 -2.09 9.36 -4.31
N TYR A 202 -2.36 9.92 -5.50
CA TYR A 202 -1.46 9.82 -6.64
C TYR A 202 -0.08 10.42 -6.34
N SER A 203 -0.03 11.59 -5.68
CA SER A 203 1.23 12.16 -5.21
C SER A 203 1.95 11.25 -4.21
N GLY A 204 1.22 10.58 -3.32
CA GLY A 204 1.78 9.57 -2.42
C GLY A 204 2.34 8.35 -3.16
N ALA A 205 1.63 7.86 -4.17
CA ALA A 205 2.10 6.76 -5.02
C ALA A 205 3.40 7.13 -5.75
N MET A 206 3.46 8.32 -6.33
CA MET A 206 4.67 8.83 -6.99
C MET A 206 5.82 9.04 -6.00
N ALA A 207 5.54 9.45 -4.77
CA ALA A 207 6.56 9.55 -3.72
C ALA A 207 7.12 8.17 -3.33
N LEU A 208 6.26 7.14 -3.23
CA LEU A 208 6.70 5.76 -3.00
C LEU A 208 7.52 5.23 -4.18
N LEU A 209 7.06 5.41 -5.42
CA LEU A 209 7.80 4.98 -6.61
C LEU A 209 9.15 5.69 -6.68
N SER A 210 9.16 7.02 -6.47
CA SER A 210 10.41 7.77 -6.39
C SER A 210 11.32 7.22 -5.29
N TYR A 211 10.80 6.90 -4.12
CA TYR A 211 11.60 6.32 -3.04
C TYR A 211 12.23 4.97 -3.46
N LEU A 212 11.44 4.09 -4.08
CA LEU A 212 11.89 2.78 -4.56
C LEU A 212 12.88 2.88 -5.74
N GLU A 213 12.69 3.85 -6.64
CA GLU A 213 13.54 4.09 -7.80
C GLU A 213 14.80 4.90 -7.48
N SER A 214 14.77 5.77 -6.45
CA SER A 214 15.85 6.69 -6.07
C SER A 214 17.07 6.03 -5.40
N GLY A 215 17.33 4.75 -5.68
CA GLY A 215 18.54 4.04 -5.27
C GLY A 215 19.87 4.71 -5.68
N GLU A 216 19.83 5.84 -6.40
CA GLU A 216 21.01 6.66 -6.73
C GLU A 216 21.26 7.87 -5.79
N ASP A 217 20.25 8.42 -5.07
CA ASP A 217 20.42 9.64 -4.24
C ASP A 217 20.11 9.46 -2.74
N TYR A 218 19.23 8.51 -2.39
CA TYR A 218 19.14 7.95 -1.03
C TYR A 218 19.62 6.51 -1.13
N LYS A 219 20.91 6.29 -0.84
CA LYS A 219 21.43 4.96 -0.70
C LYS A 219 20.69 4.25 0.44
N ILE A 220 19.65 3.50 0.11
CA ILE A 220 19.41 2.22 0.76
C ILE A 220 20.65 1.39 0.36
N ASP A 221 21.77 1.65 1.04
CA ASP A 221 23.05 0.96 0.84
C ASP A 221 22.86 -0.41 1.46
N ILE A 222 22.11 -1.28 0.76
CA ILE A 222 22.02 -2.70 1.09
C ILE A 222 23.43 -3.21 0.87
N PRO A 223 24.21 -3.49 1.93
CA PRO A 223 25.59 -3.90 1.75
C PRO A 223 25.60 -5.15 0.88
N GLU A 224 26.42 -5.13 -0.16
CA GLU A 224 26.58 -6.29 -1.01
C GLU A 224 27.06 -7.47 -0.14
N LEU A 225 26.53 -8.65 -0.45
CA LEU A 225 27.08 -9.87 0.12
C LEU A 225 28.52 -10.02 -0.40
N PRO A 226 29.44 -10.59 0.40
CA PRO A 226 30.82 -10.79 -0.05
C PRO A 226 30.88 -11.47 -1.43
N GLU A 227 31.44 -10.77 -2.43
CA GLU A 227 31.53 -11.30 -3.82
C GLU A 227 32.37 -12.57 -3.91
N LYS A 228 33.31 -12.76 -2.98
CA LYS A 228 34.19 -13.93 -2.93
C LYS A 228 33.59 -14.98 -2.00
N THR A 229 33.46 -16.19 -2.52
CA THR A 229 33.27 -17.38 -1.67
C THR A 229 34.49 -17.55 -0.76
N TYR A 230 34.28 -18.08 0.45
CA TYR A 230 35.39 -18.42 1.35
C TYR A 230 36.42 -19.30 0.62
N ASP A 231 37.65 -18.79 0.52
CA ASP A 231 38.80 -19.48 -0.05
C ASP A 231 39.68 -19.94 1.12
N HIS A 232 39.86 -21.25 1.25
CA HIS A 232 40.57 -21.80 2.40
C HIS A 232 42.08 -21.83 2.10
N PRO A 233 42.94 -21.31 3.00
CA PRO A 233 44.39 -21.18 2.74
C PRO A 233 45.17 -22.51 2.71
N GLY A 234 44.47 -23.65 2.66
CA GLY A 234 45.04 -25.01 2.67
C GLY A 234 44.94 -25.78 1.34
N VAL A 235 44.38 -25.18 0.27
CA VAL A 235 44.29 -25.77 -1.08
C VAL A 235 45.15 -25.08 -2.14
N SER A 236 46.00 -24.12 -1.76
CA SER A 236 46.97 -23.50 -2.66
C SER A 236 48.20 -24.37 -2.90
#